data_AF-A0A109RCV0-F1
#
_entry.id   AF-A0A109RCV0-F1
#
_cell.length_a   1.000
_cell.length_b   1.000
_cell.length_c   1.000
_cell.angle_alpha   90.00
_cell.angle_beta   90.00
_cell.angle_gamma   90.00
#
_symmetry.space_group_name_H-M   'P 1'
#
loop_
_entity.id
_entity.type
_entity.pdbx_description
1 polymer ?
#
loop_
_entity_poly.entity_id
_entity_poly.type
_entity_poly.pdbx_seq_one_letter_code
_entity_poly.pdbx_strand_id
1 'polypeptide(L)'
;MVIALFTGNAYADTATCPHTATIKEQPLKDGGFSYSAPGPEGRMWTGENEYAAKSYLGEVNFTNAKFNTDSQAVICSYEGDGEAGIRLALKPFNQWKAANGTAWQKQDCADSDISKCSFEYQK
;
A
#
# COMPACT_ATOMS: atom_id res chain seq x y z
N MET A 1 -43.68 -11.49 16.12
CA MET A 1 -42.62 -10.48 15.90
C MET A 1 -41.38 -11.24 15.44
N VAL A 2 -41.07 -11.22 14.14
CA VAL A 2 -39.88 -11.90 13.60
C VAL A 2 -38.72 -10.95 13.80
N ILE A 3 -37.80 -11.27 14.72
CA ILE A 3 -36.54 -10.55 14.84
C ILE A 3 -35.66 -11.05 13.71
N ALA A 4 -35.61 -10.29 12.61
CA ALA A 4 -34.58 -10.45 11.60
C ALA A 4 -33.26 -9.92 12.20
N LEU A 5 -32.41 -10.82 12.68
CA LEU A 5 -31.03 -10.49 13.02
C LEU A 5 -30.30 -10.22 11.71
N PHE A 6 -30.08 -8.94 11.38
CA PHE A 6 -29.09 -8.55 10.39
C PHE A 6 -27.71 -8.87 10.95
N THR A 7 -27.20 -10.08 10.72
CA THR A 7 -25.75 -10.34 10.80
C THR A 7 -25.12 -9.75 9.55
N GLY A 8 -25.10 -8.42 9.48
CA GLY A 8 -24.29 -7.71 8.51
C GLY A 8 -22.84 -7.88 8.92
N ASN A 9 -22.10 -8.75 8.24
CA ASN A 9 -20.64 -8.66 8.25
C ASN A 9 -20.31 -7.25 7.75
N ALA A 10 -19.87 -6.36 8.64
CA ALA A 10 -19.51 -4.99 8.31
C ALA A 10 -18.17 -4.99 7.55
N TYR A 11 -18.21 -5.44 6.30
CA TYR A 11 -17.28 -5.00 5.26
C TYR A 11 -17.62 -3.53 4.95
N ALA A 12 -16.74 -2.55 4.85
CA ALA A 12 -15.28 -2.55 4.84
C ALA A 12 -14.81 -1.11 5.04
N ASP A 13 -13.73 -0.89 5.82
CA ASP A 13 -13.02 0.38 5.75
C ASP A 13 -12.19 0.39 4.45
N THR A 14 -12.01 1.58 3.88
CA THR A 14 -11.21 1.77 2.66
C THR A 14 -9.81 2.27 3.02
N ALA A 15 -8.80 1.72 2.37
CA ALA A 15 -7.42 2.19 2.42
C ALA A 15 -6.87 2.37 1.02
N THR A 16 -5.77 3.12 0.92
CA THR A 16 -4.98 3.23 -0.31
C THR A 16 -3.50 3.32 0.03
N CYS A 17 -2.65 3.27 -0.99
CA CYS A 17 -1.21 3.48 -0.90
C CYS A 17 -0.89 4.85 -0.26
N PRO A 18 0.19 4.95 0.54
CA PRO A 18 0.55 6.22 1.16
C PRO A 18 0.98 7.24 0.10
N HIS A 19 0.69 8.52 0.35
CA HIS A 19 1.27 9.59 -0.46
C HIS A 19 2.75 9.73 -0.11
N THR A 20 3.61 10.08 -1.07
CA THR A 20 5.06 10.22 -0.81
C THR A 20 5.38 11.17 0.34
N ALA A 21 4.58 12.23 0.49
CA ALA A 21 4.65 13.20 1.58
C ALA A 21 4.39 12.62 2.99
N THR A 22 3.77 11.45 3.12
CA THR A 22 3.54 10.79 4.42
C THR A 22 4.54 9.68 4.72
N ILE A 23 5.38 9.33 3.74
CA ILE A 23 6.44 8.34 3.90
C ILE A 23 7.58 8.98 4.66
N LYS A 24 8.11 8.25 5.64
CA LYS A 24 9.33 8.58 6.37
C LYS A 24 10.41 7.61 5.92
N GLU A 25 11.62 8.14 5.76
CA GLU A 25 12.80 7.34 5.44
C GLU A 25 13.80 7.35 6.60
N GLN A 26 14.58 6.28 6.71
CA GLN A 26 15.69 6.16 7.66
C GLN A 26 16.87 5.46 6.98
N PRO A 27 18.10 5.95 7.14
CA PRO A 27 19.28 5.29 6.58
C PRO A 27 19.52 3.94 7.26
N LEU A 28 19.88 2.93 6.47
CA LEU A 28 20.29 1.61 6.96
C LEU A 28 21.79 1.60 7.30
N LYS A 29 22.19 0.65 8.16
CA LYS A 29 23.57 0.57 8.67
C LYS A 29 24.61 0.29 7.58
N ASP A 30 24.25 -0.53 6.60
CA ASP A 30 25.16 -1.04 5.58
C ASP A 30 24.94 -0.38 4.20
N GLY A 31 24.22 0.75 4.16
CA GLY A 31 23.82 1.44 2.94
C GLY A 31 22.34 1.26 2.61
N GLY A 32 21.79 2.19 1.81
CA GLY A 32 20.38 2.23 1.48
C GLY A 32 19.49 2.84 2.56
N PHE A 33 18.18 2.68 2.37
CA PHE A 33 17.15 3.31 3.20
C PHE A 33 16.00 2.35 3.49
N SER A 34 15.47 2.44 4.70
CA SER A 34 14.15 1.90 5.05
C SER A 34 13.10 2.98 4.97
N TYR A 35 11.87 2.58 4.66
CA TYR A 35 10.72 3.44 4.45
C TYR A 35 9.56 2.96 5.29
N SER A 36 8.83 3.90 5.88
CA SER A 36 7.61 3.60 6.61
C SER A 36 6.55 4.68 6.46
N ALA A 37 5.28 4.31 6.49
CA ALA A 37 4.17 5.26 6.52
C ALA A 37 3.01 4.72 7.37
N PRO A 38 2.21 5.60 8.00
CA PRO A 38 1.00 5.19 8.68
C PRO A 38 0.03 4.50 7.73
N GLY A 39 -0.49 3.34 8.15
CA GLY A 39 -1.52 2.58 7.45
C GLY A 39 -2.83 2.53 8.23
N PRO A 40 -3.86 1.88 7.67
CA PRO A 40 -5.12 1.64 8.35
C PRO A 40 -4.93 0.91 9.69
N GLU A 41 -5.77 1.24 10.67
CA GLU A 41 -5.85 0.56 11.97
C GLU A 41 -4.54 0.51 12.77
N GLY A 42 -3.70 1.53 12.61
CA GLY A 42 -2.40 1.59 13.29
C GLY A 42 -1.37 0.63 12.72
N ARG A 43 -1.68 -0.09 11.63
CA ARG A 43 -0.68 -0.84 10.86
C ARG A 43 0.26 0.13 10.15
N MET A 44 1.40 -0.39 9.72
CA MET A 44 2.44 0.39 9.04
C MET A 44 2.69 -0.17 7.65
N TRP A 45 2.76 0.74 6.67
CA TRP A 45 3.41 0.46 5.41
C TRP A 45 4.92 0.42 5.66
N THR A 46 5.60 -0.61 5.16
CA THR A 46 7.05 -0.76 5.34
C THR A 46 7.72 -1.27 4.07
N GLY A 47 8.94 -0.85 3.83
CA GLY A 47 9.75 -1.27 2.70
C GLY A 47 11.18 -0.81 2.83
N GLU A 48 12.07 -1.33 2.00
CA GLU A 48 13.49 -1.01 2.03
C GLU A 48 14.05 -0.96 0.61
N ASN A 49 15.05 -0.12 0.40
CA ASN A 49 15.91 -0.13 -0.77
C ASN A 49 17.36 -0.06 -0.29
N GLU A 50 17.98 -1.23 -0.16
CA GLU A 50 19.37 -1.40 0.31
C GLU A 50 20.40 -0.82 -0.66
N TYR A 51 20.01 -0.60 -1.92
CA TYR A 51 20.91 -0.13 -2.98
C TYR A 51 20.84 1.37 -3.20
N ALA A 52 19.88 2.08 -2.60
CA ALA A 52 19.73 3.50 -2.78
C ALA A 52 20.97 4.27 -2.28
N ALA A 53 21.75 4.83 -3.22
CA ALA A 53 22.96 5.61 -2.90
C ALA A 53 22.67 6.93 -2.18
N LYS A 54 21.44 7.45 -2.26
CA LYS A 54 20.95 8.67 -1.60
C LYS A 54 19.46 8.54 -1.29
N SER A 55 18.90 9.53 -0.59
CA SER A 55 17.45 9.69 -0.51
C SER A 55 16.88 9.98 -1.90
N TYR A 56 15.85 9.21 -2.28
CA TYR A 56 15.10 9.38 -3.53
C TYR A 56 13.63 9.72 -3.27
N LEU A 57 13.20 9.91 -2.02
CA LEU A 57 11.77 10.04 -1.71
C LEU A 57 11.12 11.26 -2.36
N GLY A 58 11.87 12.33 -2.61
CA GLY A 58 11.42 13.51 -3.37
C GLY A 58 11.49 13.37 -4.89
N GLU A 59 12.06 12.26 -5.40
CA GLU A 59 12.31 12.01 -6.83
C GLU A 59 11.43 10.88 -7.39
N VAL A 60 10.56 10.28 -6.57
CA VAL A 60 9.68 9.18 -6.97
C VAL A 60 8.23 9.60 -7.08
N ASN A 61 7.50 8.89 -7.94
CA ASN A 61 6.04 9.01 -8.07
C ASN A 61 5.39 7.64 -7.92
N PHE A 62 4.18 7.62 -7.37
CA PHE A 62 3.38 6.40 -7.34
C PHE A 62 3.09 5.94 -8.78
N THR A 63 3.22 4.63 -9.02
CA THR A 63 3.00 4.05 -10.36
C THR A 63 1.99 2.92 -10.38
N ASN A 64 1.95 2.09 -9.33
CA ASN A 64 1.03 0.97 -9.26
C ASN A 64 0.88 0.42 -7.84
N ALA A 65 -0.17 -0.38 -7.66
CA ALA A 65 -0.34 -1.24 -6.50
C ALA A 65 -0.60 -2.69 -6.94
N LYS A 66 -0.19 -3.65 -6.11
CA LYS A 66 -0.42 -5.07 -6.32
C LYS A 66 -0.85 -5.76 -5.04
N PHE A 67 -1.85 -6.64 -5.12
CA PHE A 67 -2.17 -7.58 -4.06
C PHE A 67 -1.40 -8.90 -4.28
N ASN A 68 -0.50 -9.22 -3.36
CA ASN A 68 0.20 -10.51 -3.34
C ASN A 68 -0.61 -11.50 -2.50
N THR A 69 -1.16 -12.53 -3.14
CA THR A 69 -2.01 -13.54 -2.49
C THR A 69 -1.25 -14.41 -1.50
N ASP A 70 0.01 -14.74 -1.79
CA ASP A 70 0.81 -15.67 -0.99
C ASP A 70 1.19 -15.06 0.36
N SER A 71 1.50 -13.76 0.36
CA SER A 71 1.85 -13.00 1.57
C SER A 71 0.70 -12.17 2.14
N GLN A 72 -0.49 -12.25 1.52
CA GLN A 72 -1.67 -11.45 1.87
C GLN A 72 -1.34 -9.97 2.07
N ALA A 73 -0.64 -9.39 1.09
CA ALA A 73 -0.04 -8.06 1.18
C ALA A 73 -0.52 -7.16 0.05
N VAL A 74 -0.80 -5.89 0.34
CA VAL A 74 -0.82 -4.86 -0.69
C VAL A 74 0.58 -4.27 -0.79
N ILE A 75 1.11 -4.18 -2.00
CA ILE A 75 2.43 -3.64 -2.32
C ILE A 75 2.22 -2.42 -3.22
N CYS A 76 2.70 -1.26 -2.77
CA CYS A 76 2.66 -0.01 -3.50
C CYS A 76 4.04 0.28 -4.09
N SER A 77 4.10 0.56 -5.38
CA SER A 77 5.35 0.87 -6.08
C SER A 77 5.43 2.36 -6.37
N TYR A 78 6.59 2.94 -6.07
CA TYR A 78 6.95 4.31 -6.40
C TYR A 78 8.25 4.24 -7.20
N GLU A 79 8.25 4.86 -8.37
CA GLU A 79 9.38 4.77 -9.30
C GLU A 79 9.86 6.18 -9.63
N GLY A 80 11.17 6.28 -9.87
CA GLY A 80 11.88 7.46 -10.33
C GLY A 80 13.10 7.00 -11.14
N ASP A 81 13.96 7.93 -11.54
CA ASP A 81 15.11 7.59 -12.38
C ASP A 81 16.18 6.79 -11.60
N GLY A 82 16.82 5.82 -12.27
CA GLY A 82 17.93 5.05 -11.71
C GLY A 82 17.53 4.12 -10.56
N GLU A 83 18.20 4.26 -9.41
CA GLU A 83 18.02 3.40 -8.23
C GLU A 83 16.86 3.84 -7.32
N ALA A 84 16.01 4.76 -7.78
CA ALA A 84 14.99 5.42 -6.98
C ALA A 84 13.80 4.54 -6.56
N GLY A 85 13.68 3.29 -7.03
CA GLY A 85 12.52 2.45 -6.77
C GLY A 85 12.24 2.23 -5.28
N ILE A 86 11.02 2.52 -4.84
CA ILE A 86 10.53 2.27 -3.48
C ILE A 86 9.31 1.35 -3.55
N ARG A 87 9.31 0.29 -2.74
CA ARG A 87 8.16 -0.62 -2.60
C ARG A 87 7.72 -0.71 -1.15
N LEU A 88 6.52 -0.23 -0.86
CA LEU A 88 5.93 -0.31 0.47
C LEU A 88 4.89 -1.41 0.52
N ALA A 89 5.06 -2.35 1.43
CA ALA A 89 4.10 -3.41 1.69
C ALA A 89 3.30 -3.12 2.96
N LEU A 90 2.02 -3.49 2.95
CA LEU A 90 1.17 -3.53 4.13
C LEU A 90 0.63 -4.94 4.30
N LYS A 91 0.91 -5.53 5.46
CA LYS A 91 0.65 -6.93 5.80
C LYS A 91 0.08 -7.08 7.22
N PRO A 92 -0.63 -8.18 7.51
CA PRO A 92 -1.42 -8.98 6.56
C PRO A 92 -2.80 -8.35 6.32
N PHE A 93 -3.48 -8.75 5.24
CA PHE A 93 -4.88 -8.46 4.99
C PHE A 93 -5.69 -9.74 4.86
N ASN A 94 -6.58 -9.99 5.81
CA ASN A 94 -7.33 -11.25 5.84
C ASN A 94 -8.45 -11.29 4.79
N GLN A 95 -8.99 -10.14 4.35
CA GLN A 95 -10.06 -10.07 3.34
C GLN A 95 -9.96 -8.77 2.52
N TRP A 96 -9.05 -8.76 1.54
CA TRP A 96 -8.88 -7.67 0.58
C TRP A 96 -9.87 -7.76 -0.57
N LYS A 97 -10.39 -6.62 -1.02
CA LYS A 97 -11.06 -6.49 -2.33
C LYS A 97 -10.84 -5.09 -2.91
N ALA A 98 -10.90 -4.96 -4.23
CA ALA A 98 -10.91 -3.66 -4.89
C ALA A 98 -12.09 -2.80 -4.40
N ALA A 99 -11.85 -1.52 -4.12
CA ALA A 99 -12.93 -0.60 -3.82
C ALA A 99 -13.70 -0.24 -5.11
N ASN A 100 -14.96 0.17 -4.99
CA ASN A 100 -15.76 0.55 -6.16
C ASN A 100 -15.17 1.75 -6.92
N GLY A 101 -15.21 1.72 -8.26
CA GLY A 101 -14.76 2.83 -9.11
C GLY A 101 -13.24 3.00 -9.24
N THR A 102 -12.48 1.96 -8.87
CA THR A 102 -11.02 1.90 -8.94
C THR A 102 -10.52 1.27 -10.24
N ALA A 103 -9.20 1.34 -10.46
CA ALA A 103 -8.52 0.79 -11.63
C ALA A 103 -7.98 -0.64 -11.41
N TRP A 104 -8.32 -1.28 -10.29
CA TRP A 104 -7.91 -2.66 -10.02
C TRP A 104 -8.43 -3.63 -11.09
N GLN A 105 -7.51 -4.38 -11.68
CA GLN A 105 -7.79 -5.53 -12.54
C GLN A 105 -7.20 -6.77 -11.87
N LYS A 106 -8.08 -7.63 -11.33
CA LYS A 106 -7.69 -8.77 -10.50
C LYS A 106 -6.86 -8.30 -9.30
N GLN A 107 -5.56 -8.60 -9.27
CA GLN A 107 -4.65 -8.25 -8.19
C GLN A 107 -3.72 -7.08 -8.52
N ASP A 108 -3.87 -6.43 -9.67
CA ASP A 108 -2.97 -5.37 -10.11
C ASP A 108 -3.76 -4.08 -10.37
N CYS A 109 -3.22 -2.94 -9.93
CA CYS A 109 -3.72 -1.60 -10.22
C CYS A 109 -2.59 -0.78 -10.83
N ALA A 110 -2.68 -0.52 -12.13
CA ALA A 110 -1.68 0.25 -12.89
C ALA A 110 -2.27 1.63 -13.25
N ASP A 111 -2.37 2.49 -12.25
CA ASP A 111 -2.83 3.88 -12.38
C ASP A 111 -1.94 4.77 -11.53
N SER A 112 -1.61 5.97 -12.02
CA SER A 112 -0.76 6.93 -11.30
C SER A 112 -1.53 7.77 -10.28
N ASP A 113 -2.85 7.81 -10.34
CA ASP A 113 -3.69 8.38 -9.30
C ASP A 113 -3.85 7.35 -8.16
N ILE A 114 -3.21 7.62 -7.02
CA ILE A 114 -3.27 6.77 -5.81
C ILE A 114 -4.73 6.45 -5.43
N SER A 115 -5.67 7.38 -5.62
CA SER A 115 -7.07 7.13 -5.26
C SER A 115 -7.71 6.03 -6.11
N LYS A 116 -7.22 5.81 -7.34
CA LYS A 116 -7.65 4.73 -8.24
C LYS A 116 -7.14 3.36 -7.82
N CYS A 117 -6.20 3.28 -6.88
CA CYS A 117 -5.73 2.02 -6.31
C CYS A 117 -6.22 1.78 -4.87
N SER A 118 -7.33 2.42 -4.48
CA SER A 118 -7.98 2.17 -3.19
C SER A 118 -8.55 0.76 -3.09
N PHE A 119 -8.56 0.20 -1.89
CA PHE A 119 -9.08 -1.13 -1.62
C PHE A 119 -9.84 -1.17 -0.31
N GLU A 120 -10.78 -2.09 -0.23
CA GLU A 120 -11.59 -2.38 0.94
C GLU A 120 -10.96 -3.53 1.72
N TYR A 121 -10.98 -3.43 3.05
CA TYR A 121 -10.49 -4.46 3.94
C TYR A 121 -11.44 -4.67 5.13
N GLN A 122 -11.36 -5.85 5.72
CA GLN A 122 -11.98 -6.13 7.01
C GLN A 122 -11.02 -5.88 8.17
N LYS A 123 -11.60 -5.43 9.28
CA LYS A 123 -10.95 -5.37 10.60
C LYS A 123 -10.73 -6.76 11.16
#